data_AF-A0A0Q0AGY5-F1
#
_entry.id   AF-A0A0Q0AGY5-F1
#
_cell.length_a   1.000
_cell.length_b   1.000
_cell.length_c   1.000
_cell.angle_alpha   90.00
_cell.angle_beta   90.00
_cell.angle_gamma   90.00
#
_symmetry.space_group_name_H-M   'P 1'
#
loop_
_entity.id
_entity.type
_entity.pdbx_description
1 polymer ?
#
loop_
_entity_poly.entity_id
_entity_poly.type
_entity_poly.pdbx_seq_one_letter_code
_entity_poly.pdbx_strand_id
1 'polypeptide(L)'
;MKPTRKKHFLRPSSWLLGGALLAAGSAGATDAVAPVRQVVIDPAFSQLVAPQAHVELLTDQAKWAEGPLCLADGRLIWSDIKANKVSSWQAKGGVSTWLEKADFQNGHTLDGQGRVVAASHGKRGIVRQESNGEWRTLVDTYQGKRLNSPNDVVADKSGALWFSDPTFGVLSKSEGYGGKPEQGGEFIYRYVPDTGQITRLDTPEVHSPNGLAFSPDQQLLYVADSQMAHDFTNKKLAHRIMVYQVRDGRLINGKEFADIEPGIPDGIAVDALGNLWSSSKEGIQVFSAAGKPLGKLLVAAADTSNLTFCSSEQASWAYITAANKVLRVQVMKGVAGQ
;
A
#
# COMPACT_ATOMS: atom_id res chain seq x y z
N MET A 1 74.77 -17.23 -46.49
CA MET A 1 75.28 -16.82 -45.15
C MET A 1 74.18 -17.06 -44.11
N LYS A 2 74.44 -17.91 -43.12
CA LYS A 2 73.66 -18.04 -41.86
C LYS A 2 73.81 -16.73 -41.06
N PRO A 3 72.85 -16.32 -40.18
CA PRO A 3 72.76 -16.89 -38.82
C PRO A 3 71.33 -16.94 -38.21
N THR A 4 70.96 -18.08 -37.61
CA THR A 4 70.81 -18.37 -36.16
C THR A 4 69.40 -18.16 -35.57
N ARG A 5 68.60 -19.25 -35.60
CA ARG A 5 67.47 -19.47 -34.67
C ARG A 5 68.03 -19.94 -33.32
N LYS A 6 67.72 -19.24 -32.24
CA LYS A 6 67.83 -19.76 -30.86
C LYS A 6 66.51 -20.44 -30.48
N LYS A 7 66.59 -21.72 -30.12
CA LYS A 7 65.55 -22.45 -29.38
C LYS A 7 65.98 -22.48 -27.91
N HIS A 8 65.10 -22.14 -26.99
CA HIS A 8 65.21 -22.54 -25.59
C HIS A 8 64.00 -23.38 -25.18
N PHE A 9 64.35 -24.44 -24.45
CA PHE A 9 63.55 -25.49 -23.86
C PHE A 9 62.63 -24.98 -22.75
N LEU A 10 61.45 -25.61 -22.63
CA LEU A 10 60.92 -26.08 -21.34
C LEU A 10 60.12 -27.38 -21.58
N ARG A 11 60.44 -28.40 -20.78
CA ARG A 11 59.75 -29.70 -20.64
C ARG A 11 58.59 -29.55 -19.63
N PRO A 12 57.91 -30.64 -19.23
CA PRO A 12 56.70 -31.21 -19.83
C PRO A 12 55.48 -30.99 -18.91
N SER A 13 54.26 -31.17 -19.41
CA SER A 13 53.10 -31.37 -18.54
C SER A 13 52.28 -32.51 -19.07
N SER A 14 52.11 -33.47 -18.18
CA SER A 14 51.40 -34.74 -18.23
C SER A 14 50.04 -34.66 -18.93
N TRP A 15 49.76 -35.68 -19.73
CA TRP A 15 48.42 -36.07 -20.11
C TRP A 15 47.73 -36.77 -18.94
N LEU A 16 46.49 -36.38 -18.64
CA LEU A 16 45.47 -37.25 -18.05
C LEU A 16 44.12 -36.85 -18.66
N LEU A 17 43.60 -37.72 -19.53
CA LEU A 17 42.20 -37.75 -19.92
C LEU A 17 41.35 -38.17 -18.71
N GLY A 18 40.16 -37.58 -18.57
CA GLY A 18 39.09 -38.22 -17.80
C GLY A 18 37.96 -37.30 -17.39
N GLY A 19 36.80 -37.47 -18.03
CA GLY A 19 35.49 -37.21 -17.41
C GLY A 19 34.85 -35.86 -17.76
N ALA A 20 34.05 -35.85 -18.82
CA ALA A 20 32.97 -34.87 -18.94
C ALA A 20 31.88 -35.23 -17.91
N LEU A 21 31.71 -34.38 -16.90
CA LEU A 21 30.51 -34.37 -16.06
C LEU A 21 29.70 -33.11 -16.40
N LEU A 22 28.63 -33.32 -17.16
CA LEU A 22 27.51 -32.38 -17.23
C LEU A 22 26.85 -32.34 -15.86
N ALA A 23 27.15 -31.31 -15.06
CA ALA A 23 26.38 -30.99 -13.88
C ALA A 23 25.14 -30.20 -14.32
N ALA A 24 24.03 -30.91 -14.50
CA ALA A 24 22.69 -30.34 -14.38
C ALA A 24 22.25 -30.42 -12.91
N GLY A 25 21.77 -29.31 -12.37
CA GLY A 25 21.25 -29.19 -11.00
C GLY A 25 21.83 -27.97 -10.30
N SER A 26 21.08 -27.06 -9.69
CA SER A 26 19.66 -27.04 -9.34
C SER A 26 19.23 -25.59 -9.13
N ALA A 27 18.07 -25.23 -9.66
CA ALA A 27 17.33 -24.05 -9.23
C ALA A 27 16.93 -24.20 -7.75
N GLY A 28 16.94 -23.09 -7.01
CA GLY A 28 16.41 -23.00 -5.66
C GLY A 28 17.36 -22.34 -4.68
N ALA A 29 17.71 -21.07 -4.90
CA ALA A 29 17.97 -20.20 -3.75
C ALA A 29 16.62 -20.03 -3.05
N THR A 30 16.38 -20.80 -1.99
CA THR A 30 15.31 -20.47 -1.05
C THR A 30 15.74 -19.20 -0.36
N ASP A 31 15.18 -18.06 -0.76
CA ASP A 31 15.38 -16.79 -0.05
C ASP A 31 15.08 -17.05 1.43
N ALA A 32 16.04 -16.71 2.29
CA ALA A 32 15.95 -17.00 3.72
C ALA A 32 14.75 -16.24 4.31
N VAL A 33 13.72 -16.99 4.66
CA VAL A 33 12.51 -16.51 5.33
C VAL A 33 12.92 -15.99 6.71
N ALA A 34 13.01 -14.66 6.86
CA ALA A 34 13.37 -14.04 8.11
C ALA A 34 12.15 -13.95 9.04
N PRO A 35 12.31 -14.15 10.37
CA PRO A 35 11.22 -13.88 11.30
C PRO A 35 10.87 -12.38 11.23
N VAL A 36 9.58 -12.08 11.20
CA VAL A 36 9.14 -10.69 11.31
C VAL A 36 9.49 -10.16 12.70
N ARG A 37 10.06 -8.96 12.78
CA ARG A 37 10.34 -8.33 14.06
C ARG A 37 9.04 -7.76 14.61
N GLN A 38 8.66 -8.20 15.81
CA GLN A 38 7.40 -7.82 16.44
C GLN A 38 7.67 -7.15 17.79
N VAL A 39 6.84 -6.17 18.14
CA VAL A 39 6.75 -5.64 19.51
C VAL A 39 5.37 -5.97 20.03
N VAL A 40 5.30 -6.86 21.02
CA VAL A 40 4.04 -7.26 21.66
C VAL A 40 3.78 -6.33 22.84
N ILE A 41 2.65 -5.61 22.80
CA ILE A 41 2.20 -4.72 23.89
C ILE A 41 1.09 -5.40 24.69
N ASP A 42 0.16 -6.06 24.00
CA ASP A 42 -0.95 -6.83 24.56
C ASP A 42 -0.88 -8.30 24.08
N PRO A 43 -1.11 -9.30 24.96
CA PRO A 43 -1.13 -10.71 24.56
C PRO A 43 -2.10 -11.06 23.43
N ALA A 44 -3.18 -10.27 23.24
CA ALA A 44 -4.12 -10.45 22.13
C ALA A 44 -3.46 -10.28 20.76
N PHE A 45 -2.32 -9.58 20.65
CA PHE A 45 -1.58 -9.44 19.40
C PHE A 45 -1.13 -10.79 18.83
N SER A 46 -0.80 -11.77 19.68
CA SER A 46 -0.41 -13.12 19.24
C SER A 46 -1.56 -13.91 18.59
N GLN A 47 -2.81 -13.46 18.74
CA GLN A 47 -3.97 -14.00 18.01
C GLN A 47 -4.09 -13.41 16.60
N LEU A 48 -3.33 -12.34 16.30
CA LEU A 48 -3.31 -11.69 15.00
C LEU A 48 -2.09 -12.12 14.18
N VAL A 49 -0.93 -12.14 14.82
CA VAL A 49 0.34 -12.52 14.21
C VAL A 49 1.04 -13.52 15.13
N ALA A 50 1.33 -14.71 14.61
CA ALA A 50 2.02 -15.72 15.39
C ALA A 50 3.42 -15.23 15.78
N PRO A 51 3.95 -15.55 16.98
CA PRO A 51 5.30 -15.15 17.40
C PRO A 51 6.41 -15.58 16.42
N GLN A 52 6.20 -16.70 15.74
CA GLN A 52 7.09 -17.27 14.72
C GLN A 52 6.71 -16.88 13.28
N ALA A 53 5.79 -15.93 13.11
CA ALA A 53 5.42 -15.44 11.79
C ALA A 53 6.66 -14.91 11.06
N HIS A 54 6.66 -15.11 9.75
CA HIS A 54 7.76 -14.70 8.90
C HIS A 54 7.35 -13.57 7.97
N VAL A 55 8.37 -12.84 7.53
CA VAL A 55 8.26 -11.81 6.51
C VAL A 55 8.88 -12.31 5.22
N GLU A 56 8.20 -12.07 4.11
CA GLU A 56 8.73 -12.30 2.77
C GLU A 56 8.87 -10.96 2.05
N LEU A 57 10.08 -10.65 1.59
CA LEU A 57 10.34 -9.50 0.73
C LEU A 57 9.95 -9.86 -0.71
N LEU A 58 9.01 -9.12 -1.28
CA LEU A 58 8.58 -9.32 -2.68
C LEU A 58 9.45 -8.51 -3.64
N THR A 59 9.82 -7.30 -3.24
CA THR A 59 10.76 -6.43 -3.97
C THR A 59 11.27 -5.31 -3.08
N ASP A 60 12.44 -4.77 -3.40
CA ASP A 60 13.04 -3.54 -2.85
C ASP A 60 13.39 -2.52 -3.95
N GLN A 61 12.79 -2.67 -5.13
CA GLN A 61 13.11 -1.91 -6.34
C GLN A 61 12.10 -0.80 -6.67
N ALA A 62 11.09 -0.58 -5.82
CA ALA A 62 10.14 0.52 -6.04
C ALA A 62 10.79 1.88 -5.76
N LYS A 63 10.31 2.95 -6.39
CA LYS A 63 10.72 4.32 -6.00
C LYS A 63 9.89 4.85 -4.83
N TRP A 64 8.58 4.59 -4.85
CA TRP A 64 7.67 4.83 -3.73
C TRP A 64 6.43 3.93 -3.87
N ALA A 65 6.44 2.82 -3.16
CA ALA A 65 5.37 1.82 -3.16
C ALA A 65 4.18 2.30 -2.33
N GLU A 66 2.97 2.16 -2.87
CA GLU A 66 1.72 2.66 -2.28
C GLU A 66 0.49 1.85 -2.67
N GLY A 67 -0.60 2.06 -1.94
CA GLY A 67 -1.94 1.59 -2.30
C GLY A 67 -2.04 0.12 -2.71
N PRO A 68 -1.56 -0.85 -1.90
CA PRO A 68 -1.62 -2.25 -2.26
C PRO A 68 -3.07 -2.75 -2.29
N LEU A 69 -3.41 -3.60 -3.26
CA LEU A 69 -4.72 -4.26 -3.36
C LEU A 69 -4.54 -5.72 -3.77
N CYS A 70 -5.22 -6.64 -3.08
CA CYS A 70 -5.32 -8.02 -3.52
C CYS A 70 -6.50 -8.21 -4.49
N LEU A 71 -6.24 -8.86 -5.61
CA LEU A 71 -7.24 -9.19 -6.62
C LEU A 71 -7.75 -10.62 -6.42
N ALA A 72 -8.95 -10.89 -6.94
CA ALA A 72 -9.62 -12.18 -6.81
C ALA A 72 -8.82 -13.36 -7.39
N ASP A 73 -7.93 -13.12 -8.35
CA ASP A 73 -7.05 -14.13 -8.92
C ASP A 73 -5.75 -14.37 -8.11
N GLY A 74 -5.67 -13.80 -6.91
CA GLY A 74 -4.54 -13.92 -5.99
C GLY A 74 -3.35 -13.02 -6.33
N ARG A 75 -3.49 -12.14 -7.33
CA ARG A 75 -2.48 -11.12 -7.64
C ARG A 75 -2.54 -9.99 -6.61
N LEU A 76 -1.37 -9.55 -6.15
CA LEU A 76 -1.22 -8.25 -5.49
C LEU A 76 -0.91 -7.20 -6.55
N ILE A 77 -1.57 -6.05 -6.50
CA ILE A 77 -1.15 -4.84 -7.23
C ILE A 77 -0.75 -3.76 -6.23
N TRP A 78 0.10 -2.83 -6.64
CA TRP A 78 0.44 -1.63 -5.88
C TRP A 78 1.00 -0.56 -6.81
N SER A 79 0.84 0.70 -6.44
CA SER A 79 1.43 1.81 -7.17
C SER A 79 2.91 1.98 -6.84
N ASP A 80 3.72 2.26 -7.85
CA ASP A 80 5.03 2.91 -7.67
C ASP A 80 4.89 4.36 -8.15
N ILE A 81 4.41 5.23 -7.25
CA ILE A 81 3.92 6.57 -7.62
C ILE A 81 5.01 7.37 -8.32
N LYS A 82 6.23 7.39 -7.76
CA LYS A 82 7.37 8.13 -8.30
C LYS A 82 7.93 7.53 -9.58
N ALA A 83 7.53 6.30 -9.93
CA ALA A 83 7.80 5.70 -11.23
C ALA A 83 6.64 5.84 -12.22
N ASN A 84 5.49 6.41 -11.81
CA ASN A 84 4.27 6.57 -12.61
C ASN A 84 3.82 5.26 -13.27
N LYS A 85 3.76 4.18 -12.48
CA LYS A 85 3.29 2.85 -12.89
C LYS A 85 2.56 2.16 -11.76
N VAL A 86 1.76 1.15 -12.12
CA VAL A 86 1.25 0.16 -11.16
C VAL A 86 1.96 -1.16 -11.43
N SER A 87 2.53 -1.73 -10.39
CA SER A 87 3.19 -3.03 -10.41
C SER A 87 2.26 -4.11 -9.88
N SER A 88 2.60 -5.36 -10.17
CA SER A 88 1.89 -6.50 -9.64
C SER A 88 2.81 -7.64 -9.25
N TRP A 89 2.32 -8.55 -8.43
CA TRP A 89 3.04 -9.72 -7.97
C TRP A 89 2.12 -10.93 -7.87
N GLN A 90 2.66 -12.10 -8.21
CA GLN A 90 2.08 -13.41 -7.91
C GLN A 90 3.17 -14.37 -7.43
N ALA A 91 2.83 -15.28 -6.53
CA ALA A 91 3.78 -16.24 -5.94
C ALA A 91 4.60 -17.03 -6.97
N LYS A 92 3.98 -17.45 -8.08
CA LYS A 92 4.68 -18.19 -9.16
C LYS A 92 5.28 -17.30 -10.24
N GLY A 93 4.81 -16.05 -10.36
CA GLY A 93 5.19 -15.13 -11.44
C GLY A 93 6.22 -14.07 -11.05
N GLY A 94 6.41 -13.84 -9.75
CA GLY A 94 7.22 -12.73 -9.25
C GLY A 94 6.57 -11.37 -9.57
N VAL A 95 7.40 -10.32 -9.56
CA VAL A 95 6.97 -8.94 -9.83
C VAL A 95 6.94 -8.67 -11.34
N SER A 96 5.90 -7.97 -11.79
CA SER A 96 5.76 -7.46 -13.17
C SER A 96 5.11 -6.07 -13.18
N THR A 97 5.16 -5.38 -14.32
CA THR A 97 4.32 -4.18 -14.51
C THR A 97 2.90 -4.60 -14.86
N TRP A 98 1.92 -4.00 -14.18
CA TRP A 98 0.50 -4.13 -14.53
C TRP A 98 -0.01 -2.97 -15.39
N LEU A 99 0.40 -1.74 -15.07
CA LEU A 99 0.04 -0.55 -15.82
C LEU A 99 1.25 0.40 -15.94
N GLU A 100 1.67 0.69 -17.17
CA GLU A 100 2.62 1.76 -17.46
C GLU A 100 1.89 3.11 -17.59
N LYS A 101 2.58 4.21 -17.25
CA LYS A 101 2.03 5.58 -17.33
C LYS A 101 0.68 5.69 -16.61
N ALA A 102 0.66 5.25 -15.36
CA ALA A 102 -0.55 5.10 -14.56
C ALA A 102 -1.23 6.42 -14.15
N ASP A 103 -0.84 7.56 -14.73
CA ASP A 103 -1.26 8.89 -14.29
C ASP A 103 -1.15 9.07 -12.77
N PHE A 104 -0.04 8.59 -12.20
CA PHE A 104 0.25 8.64 -10.78
C PHE A 104 -0.92 8.13 -9.93
N GLN A 105 -1.45 6.95 -10.28
CA GLN A 105 -2.34 6.20 -9.39
C GLN A 105 -1.68 6.02 -8.02
N ASN A 106 -2.47 6.07 -6.96
CA ASN A 106 -2.03 5.92 -5.58
C ASN A 106 -2.81 4.78 -4.92
N GLY A 107 -3.80 5.07 -4.06
CA GLY A 107 -4.65 4.08 -3.42
C GLY A 107 -5.56 3.34 -4.39
N HIS A 108 -5.88 2.08 -4.06
CA HIS A 108 -6.71 1.20 -4.88
C HIS A 108 -7.79 0.50 -4.05
N THR A 109 -8.93 0.25 -4.68
CA THR A 109 -9.99 -0.59 -4.12
C THR A 109 -10.71 -1.37 -5.23
N LEU A 110 -11.65 -2.23 -4.83
CA LEU A 110 -12.59 -2.88 -5.74
C LEU A 110 -13.95 -2.22 -5.62
N ASP A 111 -14.62 -1.96 -6.74
CA ASP A 111 -16.03 -1.59 -6.72
C ASP A 111 -16.94 -2.80 -6.45
N GLY A 112 -18.25 -2.56 -6.31
CA GLY A 112 -19.24 -3.63 -6.07
C GLY A 112 -19.37 -4.68 -7.18
N GLN A 113 -18.68 -4.49 -8.32
CA GLN A 113 -18.60 -5.47 -9.42
C GLN A 113 -17.22 -6.14 -9.50
N GLY A 114 -16.33 -5.90 -8.53
CA GLY A 114 -14.98 -6.44 -8.52
C GLY A 114 -14.02 -5.79 -9.51
N ARG A 115 -14.35 -4.61 -10.05
CA ARG A 115 -13.44 -3.84 -10.92
C ARG A 115 -12.50 -3.00 -10.08
N VAL A 116 -11.26 -2.84 -10.55
CA VAL A 116 -10.28 -1.99 -9.85
C VAL A 116 -10.62 -0.52 -10.04
N VAL A 117 -10.73 0.18 -8.91
CA VAL A 117 -10.83 1.62 -8.79
C VAL A 117 -9.53 2.14 -8.19
N ALA A 118 -9.05 3.27 -8.67
CA ALA A 118 -7.84 3.91 -8.16
C ALA A 118 -8.06 5.39 -7.93
N ALA A 119 -7.43 5.90 -6.88
CA ALA A 119 -7.19 7.32 -6.69
C ALA A 119 -6.02 7.74 -7.60
N SER A 120 -6.15 8.84 -8.36
CA SER A 120 -5.13 9.29 -9.31
C SER A 120 -4.72 10.73 -9.05
N HIS A 121 -3.47 10.93 -8.66
CA HIS A 121 -2.87 12.26 -8.53
C HIS A 121 -2.78 12.97 -9.88
N GLY A 122 -2.42 12.25 -10.95
CA GLY A 122 -2.23 12.82 -12.28
C GLY A 122 -3.54 13.27 -12.93
N LYS A 123 -4.60 12.45 -12.85
CA LYS A 123 -5.94 12.86 -13.30
C LYS A 123 -6.60 13.86 -12.34
N ARG A 124 -6.14 13.92 -11.08
CA ARG A 124 -6.81 14.64 -9.98
C ARG A 124 -8.25 14.16 -9.86
N GLY A 125 -8.42 12.84 -9.75
CA GLY A 125 -9.74 12.20 -9.78
C GLY A 125 -9.69 10.72 -9.41
N ILE A 126 -10.87 10.13 -9.28
CA ILE A 126 -11.05 8.70 -9.14
C ILE A 126 -11.22 8.10 -10.52
N VAL A 127 -10.44 7.05 -10.81
CA VAL A 127 -10.45 6.32 -12.08
C VAL A 127 -10.82 4.86 -11.84
N ARG A 128 -11.32 4.19 -12.87
CA ARG A 128 -11.70 2.79 -12.81
C ARG A 128 -11.28 2.06 -14.07
N GLN A 129 -10.80 0.83 -13.92
CA GLN A 129 -10.56 -0.06 -15.03
C GLN A 129 -11.86 -0.77 -15.44
N GLU A 130 -12.25 -0.60 -16.70
CA GLU A 130 -13.38 -1.30 -17.30
C GLU A 130 -13.01 -2.73 -17.72
N SER A 131 -14.02 -3.55 -18.03
CA SER A 131 -13.82 -4.96 -18.40
C SER A 131 -13.02 -5.17 -19.68
N ASN A 132 -12.94 -4.15 -20.54
CA ASN A 132 -12.09 -4.15 -21.74
C ASN A 132 -10.63 -3.74 -21.45
N GLY A 133 -10.30 -3.44 -20.19
CA GLY A 133 -8.98 -3.00 -19.74
C GLY A 133 -8.75 -1.49 -19.78
N GLU A 134 -9.67 -0.69 -20.34
CA GLU A 134 -9.54 0.76 -20.42
C GLU A 134 -9.77 1.43 -19.07
N TRP A 135 -9.01 2.49 -18.79
CA TRP A 135 -9.20 3.31 -17.60
C TRP A 135 -10.09 4.51 -17.91
N ARG A 136 -11.16 4.67 -17.14
CA ARG A 136 -12.06 5.82 -17.22
C ARG A 136 -12.02 6.67 -15.96
N THR A 137 -12.14 7.99 -16.11
CA THR A 137 -12.38 8.89 -14.97
C THR A 137 -13.84 8.78 -14.54
N LEU A 138 -14.07 8.54 -13.25
CA LEU A 138 -15.40 8.52 -12.64
C LEU A 138 -15.79 9.91 -12.13
N VAL A 139 -14.87 10.57 -11.42
CA VAL A 139 -15.07 11.91 -10.87
C VAL A 139 -13.74 12.63 -10.72
N ASP A 140 -13.67 13.89 -11.15
CA ASP A 140 -12.48 14.74 -11.09
C ASP A 140 -12.79 16.18 -10.65
N THR A 141 -14.05 16.49 -10.37
CA THR A 141 -14.51 17.81 -9.97
C THR A 141 -15.54 17.76 -8.84
N TYR A 142 -15.53 18.80 -8.02
CA TYR A 142 -16.56 19.08 -7.02
C TYR A 142 -16.90 20.58 -7.09
N GLN A 143 -18.20 20.90 -7.20
CA GLN A 143 -18.70 22.28 -7.32
C GLN A 143 -17.97 23.09 -8.42
N GLY A 144 -17.73 22.47 -9.58
CA GLY A 144 -17.09 23.11 -10.73
C GLY A 144 -15.58 23.32 -10.61
N LYS A 145 -14.95 22.87 -9.53
CA LYS A 145 -13.50 22.96 -9.31
C LYS A 145 -12.88 21.57 -9.34
N ARG A 146 -11.65 21.44 -9.83
CA ARG A 146 -10.96 20.15 -9.82
C ARG A 146 -10.67 19.69 -8.39
N LEU A 147 -10.73 18.38 -8.16
CA LEU A 147 -10.21 17.78 -6.93
C LEU A 147 -8.72 18.11 -6.78
N ASN A 148 -8.16 18.03 -5.58
CA ASN A 148 -6.74 18.30 -5.35
C ASN A 148 -5.90 17.21 -6.02
N SER A 149 -5.83 16.04 -5.38
CA SER A 149 -5.10 14.86 -5.80
C SER A 149 -5.56 13.71 -4.93
N PRO A 150 -6.64 13.00 -5.31
CA PRO A 150 -7.16 11.90 -4.52
C PRO A 150 -6.07 10.89 -4.15
N ASN A 151 -5.97 10.55 -2.87
CA ASN A 151 -4.82 9.79 -2.34
C ASN A 151 -5.18 8.32 -2.08
N ASP A 152 -6.17 8.07 -1.23
CA ASP A 152 -6.68 6.72 -0.98
C ASP A 152 -8.19 6.62 -1.20
N VAL A 153 -8.69 5.41 -1.47
CA VAL A 153 -10.10 5.16 -1.82
C VAL A 153 -10.58 3.81 -1.27
N VAL A 154 -11.78 3.80 -0.71
CA VAL A 154 -12.49 2.57 -0.28
C VAL A 154 -13.92 2.56 -0.81
N ALA A 155 -14.43 1.37 -1.12
CA ALA A 155 -15.83 1.18 -1.47
C ALA A 155 -16.65 0.73 -0.25
N ASP A 156 -17.85 1.28 -0.09
CA ASP A 156 -18.83 0.75 0.85
C ASP A 156 -19.69 -0.36 0.21
N LYS A 157 -20.49 -1.05 1.01
CA LYS A 157 -21.37 -2.15 0.57
C LYS A 157 -22.50 -1.70 -0.37
N SER A 158 -22.77 -0.40 -0.46
CA SER A 158 -23.71 0.16 -1.44
C SER A 158 -23.04 0.42 -2.81
N GLY A 159 -21.71 0.25 -2.90
CA GLY A 159 -20.93 0.55 -4.09
C GLY A 159 -20.51 2.02 -4.19
N ALA A 160 -20.77 2.84 -3.18
CA ALA A 160 -20.27 4.21 -3.16
C ALA A 160 -18.78 4.22 -2.79
N LEU A 161 -18.05 5.14 -3.41
CA LEU A 161 -16.61 5.32 -3.27
C LEU A 161 -16.35 6.47 -2.29
N TRP A 162 -15.57 6.20 -1.26
CA TRP A 162 -15.14 7.15 -0.25
C TRP A 162 -13.65 7.37 -0.41
N PHE A 163 -13.21 8.62 -0.55
CA PHE A 163 -11.82 8.91 -0.86
C PHE A 163 -11.32 10.19 -0.21
N SER A 164 -10.03 10.21 0.09
CA SER A 164 -9.31 11.36 0.61
C SER A 164 -8.75 12.20 -0.53
N ASP A 165 -8.74 13.53 -0.39
CA ASP A 165 -8.28 14.48 -1.39
C ASP A 165 -7.27 15.50 -0.82
N PRO A 166 -6.11 15.05 -0.31
CA PRO A 166 -5.04 15.93 0.15
C PRO A 166 -4.32 16.60 -1.03
N THR A 167 -3.43 17.56 -0.73
CA THR A 167 -2.69 18.29 -1.77
C THR A 167 -1.35 17.68 -2.17
N PHE A 168 -0.95 16.53 -1.60
CA PHE A 168 0.38 15.92 -1.81
C PHE A 168 0.75 15.78 -3.29
N GLY A 169 -0.12 15.15 -4.09
CA GLY A 169 0.14 14.90 -5.50
C GLY A 169 0.12 16.16 -6.37
N VAL A 170 -0.78 17.11 -6.10
CA VAL A 170 -0.87 18.36 -6.89
C VAL A 170 0.27 19.34 -6.59
N LEU A 171 0.87 19.28 -5.40
CA LEU A 171 2.03 20.10 -5.03
C LEU A 171 3.38 19.44 -5.38
N SER A 172 3.39 18.14 -5.66
CA SER A 172 4.61 17.36 -5.93
C SER A 172 4.73 16.96 -7.40
N LYS A 173 5.75 17.48 -8.10
CA LYS A 173 6.04 17.06 -9.49
C LYS A 173 6.60 15.63 -9.60
N SER A 174 7.04 15.03 -8.49
CA SER A 174 7.47 13.63 -8.48
C SER A 174 6.33 12.65 -8.26
N GLU A 175 5.17 13.14 -7.80
CA GLU A 175 4.02 12.30 -7.44
C GLU A 175 2.75 12.69 -8.20
N GLY A 176 2.87 13.60 -9.17
CA GLY A 176 1.80 14.07 -10.02
C GLY A 176 2.34 14.98 -11.12
N TYR A 177 1.45 15.50 -11.97
CA TYR A 177 1.82 16.47 -12.99
C TYR A 177 1.99 17.91 -12.45
N GLY A 178 1.86 18.08 -11.13
CA GLY A 178 1.78 19.38 -10.47
C GLY A 178 0.46 20.10 -10.76
N GLY A 179 0.30 21.29 -10.19
CA GLY A 179 -0.88 22.13 -10.40
C GLY A 179 -1.07 23.13 -9.26
N LYS A 180 -2.29 23.66 -9.16
CA LYS A 180 -2.72 24.48 -8.03
C LYS A 180 -3.98 23.86 -7.42
N PRO A 181 -4.06 23.68 -6.09
CA PRO A 181 -5.29 23.30 -5.41
C PRO A 181 -6.42 24.28 -5.71
N GLU A 182 -7.64 23.77 -5.90
CA GLU A 182 -8.82 24.60 -6.23
C GLU A 182 -9.92 24.49 -5.15
N GLN A 183 -9.94 23.40 -4.38
CA GLN A 183 -11.00 23.11 -3.39
C GLN A 183 -10.99 24.04 -2.18
N GLY A 184 -9.87 24.74 -1.92
CA GLY A 184 -9.71 25.64 -0.78
C GLY A 184 -9.41 24.94 0.55
N GLY A 185 -9.08 23.65 0.50
CA GLY A 185 -8.75 22.80 1.63
C GLY A 185 -8.56 21.36 1.18
N GLU A 186 -8.25 20.47 2.11
CA GLU A 186 -8.13 19.04 1.90
C GLU A 186 -9.31 18.34 2.57
N PHE A 187 -9.98 17.45 1.86
CA PHE A 187 -11.29 16.95 2.28
C PHE A 187 -11.45 15.47 1.97
N ILE A 188 -12.48 14.87 2.59
CA ILE A 188 -12.95 13.54 2.26
C ILE A 188 -14.24 13.68 1.46
N TYR A 189 -14.38 12.85 0.44
CA TYR A 189 -15.55 12.83 -0.42
C TYR A 189 -16.20 11.45 -0.44
N ARG A 190 -17.51 11.45 -0.66
CA ARG A 190 -18.29 10.28 -1.04
C ARG A 190 -18.84 10.49 -2.44
N TYR A 191 -18.62 9.52 -3.32
CA TYR A 191 -19.11 9.51 -4.69
C TYR A 191 -19.97 8.27 -4.96
N VAL A 192 -21.14 8.46 -5.56
CA VAL A 192 -22.07 7.38 -5.93
C VAL A 192 -22.03 7.21 -7.45
N PRO A 193 -21.34 6.18 -7.99
CA PRO A 193 -21.16 6.03 -9.43
C PRO A 193 -22.46 6.01 -10.25
N ASP A 194 -23.50 5.36 -9.74
CA ASP A 194 -24.76 5.17 -10.46
C ASP A 194 -25.54 6.48 -10.68
N THR A 195 -25.39 7.45 -9.77
CA THR A 195 -26.08 8.74 -9.85
C THR A 195 -25.14 9.88 -10.26
N GLY A 196 -23.82 9.65 -10.23
CA GLY A 196 -22.81 10.68 -10.37
C GLY A 196 -22.74 11.65 -9.18
N GLN A 197 -23.47 11.41 -8.10
CA GLN A 197 -23.51 12.32 -6.96
C GLN A 197 -22.19 12.27 -6.19
N ILE A 198 -21.52 13.41 -6.08
CA ILE A 198 -20.39 13.62 -5.17
C ILE A 198 -20.79 14.53 -4.00
N THR A 199 -20.40 14.14 -2.80
CA THR A 199 -20.65 14.87 -1.55
C THR A 199 -19.34 15.05 -0.81
N ARG A 200 -19.03 16.28 -0.39
CA ARG A 200 -17.96 16.55 0.58
C ARG A 200 -18.46 16.18 1.97
N LEU A 201 -17.68 15.40 2.70
CA LEU A 201 -18.03 14.94 4.04
C LEU A 201 -17.58 15.96 5.08
N ASP A 202 -18.34 16.05 6.17
CA ASP A 202 -18.07 17.00 7.26
C ASP A 202 -17.12 16.37 8.28
N THR A 203 -15.84 16.70 8.18
CA THR A 203 -14.75 16.19 9.03
C THR A 203 -13.85 17.33 9.52
N PRO A 204 -14.36 18.24 10.37
CA PRO A 204 -13.67 19.48 10.74
C PRO A 204 -12.33 19.25 11.47
N GLU A 205 -12.17 18.09 12.10
CA GLU A 205 -10.98 17.71 12.86
C GLU A 205 -9.88 17.06 12.01
N VAL A 206 -10.13 16.81 10.72
CA VAL A 206 -9.17 16.21 9.78
C VAL A 206 -8.62 17.29 8.88
N HIS A 207 -7.29 17.48 8.90
CA HIS A 207 -6.63 18.54 8.17
C HIS A 207 -5.97 18.08 6.87
N SER A 208 -5.39 16.88 6.86
CA SER A 208 -4.81 16.25 5.68
C SER A 208 -5.21 14.77 5.62
N PRO A 209 -6.42 14.47 5.11
CA PRO A 209 -6.92 13.11 5.04
C PRO A 209 -6.04 12.26 4.14
N ASN A 210 -5.76 11.03 4.58
CA ASN A 210 -4.90 10.10 3.87
C ASN A 210 -5.57 8.72 3.74
N GLY A 211 -5.07 7.67 4.38
CA GLY A 211 -5.70 6.36 4.40
C GLY A 211 -7.12 6.35 5.00
N LEU A 212 -7.96 5.47 4.47
CA LEU A 212 -9.35 5.28 4.88
C LEU A 212 -9.65 3.79 5.08
N ALA A 213 -10.42 3.43 6.10
CA ALA A 213 -10.88 2.06 6.26
C ALA A 213 -12.23 2.02 6.99
N PHE A 214 -13.14 1.16 6.54
CA PHE A 214 -14.38 0.89 7.28
C PHE A 214 -14.15 -0.15 8.38
N SER A 215 -14.93 -0.08 9.46
CA SER A 215 -15.12 -1.25 10.33
C SER A 215 -15.76 -2.41 9.55
N PRO A 216 -15.65 -3.67 10.02
CA PRO A 216 -16.20 -4.82 9.29
C PRO A 216 -17.72 -4.71 9.01
N ASP A 217 -18.47 -4.08 9.90
CA ASP A 217 -19.91 -3.83 9.75
C ASP A 217 -20.25 -2.52 9.00
N GLN A 218 -19.22 -1.76 8.61
CA GLN A 218 -19.27 -0.43 7.98
C GLN A 218 -20.06 0.62 8.77
N GLN A 219 -20.20 0.45 10.09
CA GLN A 219 -20.81 1.46 10.95
C GLN A 219 -19.82 2.57 11.34
N LEU A 220 -18.52 2.30 11.21
CA LEU A 220 -17.45 3.26 11.48
C LEU A 220 -16.58 3.45 10.23
N LEU A 221 -16.11 4.68 10.03
CA LEU A 221 -15.04 4.99 9.08
C LEU A 221 -13.86 5.57 9.86
N TYR A 222 -12.69 4.95 9.67
CA TYR A 222 -11.42 5.44 10.16
C TYR A 222 -10.74 6.27 9.08
N VAL A 223 -10.09 7.36 9.49
CA VAL A 223 -9.42 8.31 8.61
C VAL A 223 -8.07 8.67 9.21
N ALA A 224 -6.99 8.44 8.47
CA ALA A 224 -5.68 8.98 8.81
C ALA A 224 -5.62 10.48 8.53
N ASP A 225 -5.17 11.26 9.51
CA ASP A 225 -4.80 12.67 9.35
C ASP A 225 -3.28 12.80 9.42
N SER A 226 -2.68 13.01 8.25
CA SER A 226 -1.24 13.07 8.03
C SER A 226 -0.72 14.51 7.93
N GLN A 227 -1.37 15.48 8.57
CA GLN A 227 -1.03 16.91 8.43
C GLN A 227 0.47 17.20 8.65
N MET A 228 1.12 16.48 9.56
CA MET A 228 2.55 16.61 9.83
C MET A 228 3.44 16.31 8.61
N ALA A 229 2.93 15.64 7.57
CA ALA A 229 3.64 15.45 6.30
C ALA A 229 3.98 16.76 5.58
N HIS A 230 3.22 17.84 5.82
CA HIS A 230 3.51 19.17 5.27
C HIS A 230 4.72 19.84 5.92
N ASP A 231 5.00 19.51 7.19
CA ASP A 231 6.18 19.98 7.93
C ASP A 231 6.48 19.08 9.14
N PHE A 232 7.35 18.09 8.96
CA PHE A 232 7.77 17.16 10.01
C PHE A 232 8.51 17.82 11.19
N THR A 233 8.94 19.09 11.05
CA THR A 233 9.57 19.86 12.13
C THR A 233 8.53 20.48 13.06
N ASN A 234 7.30 20.68 12.59
CA ASN A 234 6.21 21.23 13.38
C ASN A 234 5.42 20.14 14.10
N LYS A 235 5.79 19.87 15.35
CA LYS A 235 5.15 18.87 16.22
C LYS A 235 3.71 19.20 16.66
N LYS A 236 3.16 20.34 16.23
CA LYS A 236 1.76 20.70 16.48
C LYS A 236 0.82 20.23 15.38
N LEU A 237 1.35 19.81 14.22
CA LEU A 237 0.55 19.28 13.14
C LEU A 237 0.09 17.86 13.49
N ALA A 238 -1.12 17.51 13.03
CA ALA A 238 -1.73 16.22 13.31
C ALA A 238 -0.94 15.02 12.73
N HIS A 239 -0.90 13.95 13.51
CA HIS A 239 -0.35 12.63 13.17
C HIS A 239 -1.24 11.52 13.78
N ARG A 240 -2.53 11.59 13.50
CA ARG A 240 -3.55 10.85 14.25
C ARG A 240 -4.54 10.18 13.33
N ILE A 241 -5.24 9.19 13.87
CA ILE A 241 -6.36 8.53 13.24
C ILE A 241 -7.63 9.03 13.90
N MET A 242 -8.56 9.48 13.08
CA MET A 242 -9.91 9.86 13.49
C MET A 242 -10.87 8.71 13.18
N VAL A 243 -11.90 8.56 14.00
CA VAL A 243 -13.01 7.62 13.74
C VAL A 243 -14.33 8.36 13.74
N TYR A 244 -15.19 8.03 12.78
CA TYR A 244 -16.50 8.61 12.60
C TYR A 244 -17.57 7.53 12.54
N GLN A 245 -18.78 7.83 12.99
CA GLN A 245 -19.94 6.99 12.73
C GLN A 245 -20.48 7.27 11.33
N VAL A 246 -20.82 6.21 10.61
CA VAL A 246 -21.39 6.26 9.26
C VAL A 246 -22.91 6.14 9.36
N ARG A 247 -23.63 7.20 8.96
CA ARG A 247 -25.10 7.27 9.03
C ARG A 247 -25.64 7.91 7.75
N ASP A 248 -26.43 7.16 6.99
CA ASP A 248 -27.09 7.63 5.76
C ASP A 248 -26.14 8.34 4.77
N GLY A 249 -24.95 7.78 4.57
CA GLY A 249 -23.92 8.34 3.68
C GLY A 249 -23.21 9.58 4.22
N ARG A 250 -23.35 9.88 5.52
CA ARG A 250 -22.67 10.97 6.24
C ARG A 250 -21.75 10.44 7.32
N LEU A 251 -20.80 11.28 7.71
CA LEU A 251 -19.94 11.08 8.88
C LEU A 251 -20.43 11.96 10.02
N ILE A 252 -20.60 11.39 11.20
CA ILE A 252 -21.00 12.11 12.42
C ILE A 252 -20.18 11.63 13.61
N ASN A 253 -20.22 12.40 14.72
CA ASN A 253 -19.60 12.03 16.00
C ASN A 253 -18.11 11.68 15.86
N GLY A 254 -17.38 12.47 15.08
CA GLY A 254 -15.94 12.32 14.90
C GLY A 254 -15.20 12.45 16.22
N LYS A 255 -14.26 11.54 16.46
CA LYS A 255 -13.35 11.61 17.61
C LYS A 255 -11.98 11.04 17.24
N GLU A 256 -10.98 11.44 18.00
CA GLU A 256 -9.65 10.85 17.90
C GLU A 256 -9.70 9.38 18.33
N PHE A 257 -9.01 8.53 17.58
CA PHE A 257 -8.92 7.09 17.82
C PHE A 257 -7.54 6.70 18.36
N ALA A 258 -6.48 7.16 17.70
CA ALA A 258 -5.09 6.90 18.09
C ALA A 258 -4.14 7.94 17.51
N ASP A 259 -3.10 8.30 18.27
CA ASP A 259 -1.91 8.96 17.73
C ASP A 259 -0.93 7.92 17.18
N ILE A 260 -0.25 8.26 16.09
CA ILE A 260 0.83 7.43 15.52
C ILE A 260 2.17 8.08 15.78
N GLU A 261 2.96 7.45 16.63
CA GLU A 261 4.34 7.83 16.87
C GLU A 261 5.25 6.58 16.90
N PRO A 262 6.42 6.60 16.24
CA PRO A 262 6.97 7.68 15.41
C PRO A 262 6.31 7.79 14.03
N GLY A 263 6.28 9.02 13.48
CA GLY A 263 5.86 9.30 12.10
C GLY A 263 4.45 9.87 12.01
N ILE A 264 3.73 9.38 11.00
CA ILE A 264 2.34 9.72 10.67
C ILE A 264 1.59 8.43 10.33
N PRO A 265 0.27 8.36 10.53
CA PRO A 265 -0.54 7.39 9.81
C PRO A 265 -0.56 7.82 8.35
N ASP A 266 -0.33 6.88 7.43
CA ASP A 266 -0.52 7.07 6.00
C ASP A 266 -1.70 6.19 5.56
N GLY A 267 -1.45 5.06 4.91
CA GLY A 267 -2.42 4.00 4.69
C GLY A 267 -2.79 3.18 5.95
N ILE A 268 -4.06 2.83 6.05
CA ILE A 268 -4.62 2.07 7.18
C ILE A 268 -5.50 0.93 6.65
N ALA A 269 -5.62 -0.14 7.42
CA ALA A 269 -6.53 -1.24 7.14
C ALA A 269 -7.22 -1.70 8.43
N VAL A 270 -8.42 -2.26 8.30
CA VAL A 270 -9.13 -2.89 9.41
C VAL A 270 -9.23 -4.39 9.13
N ASP A 271 -8.85 -5.20 10.10
CA ASP A 271 -8.95 -6.65 10.00
C ASP A 271 -10.38 -7.14 10.28
N ALA A 272 -10.67 -8.41 10.00
CA ALA A 272 -12.01 -8.98 10.14
C ALA A 272 -12.52 -9.02 11.60
N LEU A 273 -11.61 -8.88 12.57
CA LEU A 273 -11.93 -8.83 14.00
C LEU A 273 -12.18 -7.38 14.47
N GLY A 274 -12.03 -6.40 13.57
CA GLY A 274 -12.23 -4.98 13.85
C GLY A 274 -11.00 -4.28 14.43
N ASN A 275 -9.82 -4.91 14.44
CA ASN A 275 -8.60 -4.21 14.83
C ASN A 275 -8.13 -3.33 13.69
N LEU A 276 -7.65 -2.14 14.03
CA LEU A 276 -7.09 -1.19 13.08
C LEU A 276 -5.57 -1.36 13.02
N TRP A 277 -5.06 -1.46 11.79
CA TRP A 277 -3.66 -1.57 11.46
C TRP A 277 -3.26 -0.31 10.71
N SER A 278 -2.30 0.44 11.25
CA SER A 278 -1.83 1.69 10.67
C SER A 278 -0.38 1.56 10.22
N SER A 279 -0.08 2.08 9.03
CA SER A 279 1.30 2.41 8.70
C SER A 279 1.88 3.47 9.64
N SER A 280 3.20 3.51 9.74
CA SER A 280 3.97 4.43 10.58
C SER A 280 5.43 4.44 10.13
N LYS A 281 6.25 5.29 10.75
CA LYS A 281 7.68 5.42 10.40
C LYS A 281 8.46 4.11 10.50
N GLU A 282 8.12 3.28 11.48
CA GLU A 282 8.88 2.07 11.81
C GLU A 282 8.24 0.76 11.34
N GLY A 283 7.05 0.83 10.73
CA GLY A 283 6.28 -0.36 10.36
C GLY A 283 4.79 -0.19 10.57
N ILE A 284 4.12 -1.27 10.98
CA ILE A 284 2.68 -1.29 11.24
C ILE A 284 2.40 -1.26 12.74
N GLN A 285 1.55 -0.34 13.19
CA GLN A 285 1.02 -0.30 14.55
C GLN A 285 -0.41 -0.84 14.57
N VAL A 286 -0.73 -1.71 15.53
CA VAL A 286 -2.01 -2.41 15.58
C VAL A 286 -2.76 -2.04 16.86
N PHE A 287 -4.03 -1.67 16.71
CA PHE A 287 -4.92 -1.23 17.77
C PHE A 287 -6.20 -2.06 17.74
N SER A 288 -6.72 -2.44 18.91
CA SER A 288 -8.04 -3.06 19.01
C SER A 288 -9.14 -2.13 18.50
N ALA A 289 -10.34 -2.67 18.24
CA ALA A 289 -11.52 -1.87 17.88
C ALA A 289 -11.83 -0.72 18.88
N ALA A 290 -11.38 -0.84 20.13
CA ALA A 290 -11.53 0.17 21.17
C ALA A 290 -10.40 1.21 21.22
N GLY A 291 -9.42 1.15 20.33
CA GLY A 291 -8.25 2.05 20.29
C GLY A 291 -7.10 1.64 21.20
N LYS A 292 -7.21 0.51 21.91
CA LYS A 292 -6.10 0.00 22.74
C LYS A 292 -4.94 -0.51 21.87
N PRO A 293 -3.69 -0.05 22.08
CA PRO A 293 -2.52 -0.60 21.38
C PRO A 293 -2.34 -2.10 21.68
N LEU A 294 -2.16 -2.90 20.64
CA LEU A 294 -1.93 -4.35 20.75
C LEU A 294 -0.47 -4.71 20.49
N GLY A 295 0.15 -4.11 19.48
CA GLY A 295 1.52 -4.41 19.12
C GLY A 295 1.96 -3.73 17.83
N LYS A 296 3.17 -4.07 17.38
CA LYS A 296 3.78 -3.52 16.17
C LYS A 296 4.46 -4.60 15.35
N LEU A 297 4.39 -4.48 14.03
CA LEU A 297 5.27 -5.17 13.09
C LEU A 297 6.34 -4.19 12.61
N LEU A 298 7.60 -4.43 12.96
CA LEU A 298 8.69 -3.56 12.58
C LEU A 298 9.17 -3.89 11.17
N VAL A 299 9.22 -2.86 10.32
CA VAL A 299 9.64 -2.96 8.92
C VAL A 299 10.95 -2.19 8.74
N ALA A 300 11.99 -2.89 8.27
CA ALA A 300 13.27 -2.28 7.96
C ALA A 300 13.22 -1.52 6.63
N ALA A 301 12.57 -0.36 6.63
CA ALA A 301 12.47 0.57 5.50
C ALA A 301 12.60 2.03 5.99
N ALA A 302 12.72 2.97 5.06
CA ALA A 302 12.77 4.39 5.41
C ALA A 302 11.44 4.92 5.96
N ASP A 303 10.32 4.37 5.48
CA ASP A 303 8.97 4.65 5.95
C ASP A 303 8.05 3.48 5.57
N THR A 304 6.87 3.40 6.20
CA THR A 304 5.81 2.47 5.79
C THR A 304 4.63 3.28 5.29
N SER A 305 4.20 3.02 4.07
CA SER A 305 3.15 3.81 3.42
C SER A 305 1.78 3.20 3.66
N ASN A 306 1.57 1.93 3.33
CA ASN A 306 0.23 1.36 3.29
C ASN A 306 0.26 -0.16 3.49
N LEU A 307 -0.91 -0.75 3.67
CA LEU A 307 -1.08 -2.19 3.80
C LEU A 307 -2.44 -2.65 3.32
N THR A 308 -2.52 -3.92 2.93
CA THR A 308 -3.78 -4.60 2.64
C THR A 308 -3.73 -6.05 3.10
N PHE A 309 -4.90 -6.65 3.24
CA PHE A 309 -5.03 -8.05 3.60
C PHE A 309 -5.35 -8.89 2.36
N CYS A 310 -4.82 -10.10 2.31
CA CYS A 310 -5.27 -11.11 1.36
C CYS A 310 -5.37 -12.47 2.03
N SER A 311 -6.45 -13.18 1.76
CA SER A 311 -6.68 -14.54 2.21
C SER A 311 -6.82 -15.49 1.03
N SER A 312 -6.21 -16.67 1.15
CA SER A 312 -6.57 -17.85 0.39
C SER A 312 -7.00 -18.97 1.35
N GLU A 313 -7.48 -20.09 0.82
CA GLU A 313 -7.80 -21.27 1.67
C GLU A 313 -6.58 -21.75 2.49
N GLN A 314 -5.38 -21.56 1.96
CA GLN A 314 -4.13 -22.02 2.55
C GLN A 314 -3.60 -21.05 3.60
N ALA A 315 -3.60 -19.74 3.33
CA ALA A 315 -2.96 -18.76 4.21
C ALA A 315 -3.60 -17.35 4.11
N SER A 316 -3.45 -16.59 5.19
CA SER A 316 -3.79 -15.18 5.27
C SER A 316 -2.51 -14.35 5.40
N TRP A 317 -2.47 -13.22 4.70
CA TRP A 317 -1.30 -12.35 4.61
C TRP A 317 -1.70 -10.90 4.81
N ALA A 318 -0.86 -10.15 5.53
CA ALA A 318 -0.80 -8.70 5.43
C ALA A 318 0.30 -8.34 4.43
N TYR A 319 -0.07 -7.70 3.33
CA TYR A 319 0.87 -7.11 2.37
C TYR A 319 1.12 -5.67 2.76
N ILE A 320 2.38 -5.24 2.75
CA ILE A 320 2.83 -3.94 3.24
C ILE A 320 3.69 -3.30 2.16
N THR A 321 3.36 -2.05 1.83
CA THR A 321 4.22 -1.16 1.05
C THR A 321 5.02 -0.26 1.99
N ALA A 322 6.32 -0.17 1.77
CA ALA A 322 7.23 0.53 2.69
C ALA A 322 8.39 1.19 1.94
N ALA A 323 8.20 2.46 1.56
CA ALA A 323 9.12 3.23 0.74
C ALA A 323 9.48 2.50 -0.56
N ASN A 324 10.70 1.96 -0.68
CA ASN A 324 11.14 1.20 -1.86
C ASN A 324 10.76 -0.29 -1.82
N LYS A 325 10.19 -0.78 -0.72
CA LYS A 325 9.93 -2.20 -0.47
C LYS A 325 8.45 -2.55 -0.57
N VAL A 326 8.19 -3.77 -1.01
CA VAL A 326 6.91 -4.46 -0.82
C VAL A 326 7.20 -5.80 -0.19
N LEU A 327 6.48 -6.12 0.88
CA LEU A 327 6.65 -7.34 1.65
C LEU A 327 5.30 -7.91 2.07
N ARG A 328 5.29 -9.14 2.55
CA ARG A 328 4.13 -9.74 3.20
C ARG A 328 4.50 -10.44 4.49
N VAL A 329 3.59 -10.39 5.46
CA VAL A 329 3.71 -11.07 6.75
C VAL A 329 2.53 -12.01 6.91
N GLN A 330 2.80 -13.26 7.30
CA GLN A 330 1.73 -14.21 7.55
C GLN A 330 0.94 -13.79 8.80
N VAL A 331 -0.38 -13.69 8.65
CA VAL A 331 -1.30 -13.41 9.75
C VAL A 331 -2.15 -14.64 10.06
N MET A 332 -2.76 -14.67 11.23
CA MET A 332 -3.63 -15.76 11.64
C MET A 332 -4.85 -15.86 10.71
N LYS A 333 -5.34 -17.08 10.49
CA LYS A 333 -6.56 -17.30 9.70
C LYS A 333 -7.73 -16.54 10.33
N GLY A 334 -8.51 -15.84 9.50
CA GLY A 334 -9.64 -15.03 9.95
C GLY A 334 -9.28 -13.58 10.29
N VAL A 335 -8.00 -13.18 10.25
CA VAL A 335 -7.60 -11.76 10.38
C VAL A 335 -7.87 -11.02 9.08
N ALA A 336 -7.35 -11.54 7.97
CA ALA A 336 -7.65 -10.98 6.66
C ALA A 336 -9.13 -11.26 6.33
N GLY A 337 -9.94 -10.20 6.26
CA GLY A 337 -11.38 -10.26 5.97
C GLY A 337 -11.70 -11.05 4.69
N GLN A 338 -12.95 -11.49 4.58
CA GLN A 338 -13.47 -12.11 3.36
C GLN A 338 -13.91 -11.05 2.37
#